data_AF-A0A917U2H5-F1
#
_entry.id   AF-A0A917U2H5-F1
#
_cell.length_a   1.000
_cell.length_b   1.000
_cell.length_c   1.000
_cell.angle_alpha   90.00
_cell.angle_beta   90.00
_cell.angle_gamma   90.00
#
_symmetry.space_group_name_H-M   'P 1'
#
loop_
_entity.id
_entity.type
_entity.pdbx_description
1 polymer ?
#
loop_
_entity_poly.entity_id
_entity_poly.type
_entity_poly.pdbx_seq_one_letter_code
_entity_poly.pdbx_strand_id
1 'polypeptide(L)'
;MTWRRGLCVLHHKLFDRGALGLNLDLSIDAFTSFTARTDAGRAIYALHGRFLRARPETAMPASAHLQWHRRWVFKGLPLAT
;
A
#
# COMPACT_ATOMS: atom_id res chain seq x y z
N MET A 1 -2.43 5.20 22.45
CA MET A 1 -2.66 4.18 21.42
C MET A 1 -1.55 4.29 20.38
N THR A 2 -0.50 3.49 20.53
CA THR A 2 0.73 3.63 19.73
C THR A 2 0.67 2.69 18.54
N TRP A 3 0.39 3.21 17.35
CA TRP A 3 0.56 2.47 16.10
C TRP A 3 2.06 2.27 15.83
N ARG A 4 2.61 1.10 16.19
CA ARG A 4 3.96 0.69 15.72
C ARG A 4 3.84 0.35 14.24
N ARG A 5 4.42 1.23 13.43
CA ARG A 5 4.37 1.24 11.97
C ARG A 5 5.15 0.05 11.38
N GLY A 6 4.43 -0.90 10.76
CA GLY A 6 4.98 -2.14 10.18
C GLY A 6 5.51 -2.02 8.74
N LEU A 7 5.71 -0.80 8.22
CA LEU A 7 6.32 -0.57 6.91
C LEU A 7 7.65 0.21 7.09
N CYS A 8 8.51 0.19 6.07
CA CYS A 8 9.66 1.09 6.05
C CYS A 8 9.23 2.52 5.69
N VAL A 9 10.12 3.50 5.90
CA VAL A 9 9.84 4.93 5.65
C VAL A 9 9.34 5.18 4.23
N LEU A 10 9.88 4.48 3.23
CA LEU A 10 9.45 4.62 1.83
C LEU A 10 8.01 4.18 1.63
N HIS A 11 7.68 2.95 2.02
CA HIS A 11 6.34 2.40 1.85
C HIS A 11 5.30 3.17 2.66
N HIS A 12 5.65 3.65 3.87
CA HIS A 12 4.78 4.55 4.62
C HIS A 12 4.46 5.83 3.87
N LYS A 13 5.47 6.50 3.28
CA LYS A 13 5.25 7.73 2.51
C LYS A 13 4.38 7.51 1.27
N LEU A 14 4.53 6.36 0.60
CA LEU A 14 3.74 6.02 -0.58
C LEU A 14 2.28 5.71 -0.21
N PHE A 15 2.07 4.98 0.88
CA PHE A 15 0.75 4.65 1.39
C PHE A 15 -0.01 5.89 1.88
N ASP A 16 0.66 6.79 2.62
CA ASP A 16 0.07 8.04 3.12
C ASP A 16 -0.31 9.01 1.99
N ARG A 17 0.36 8.92 0.82
CA ARG A 17 0.06 9.73 -0.36
C ARG A 17 -0.89 9.07 -1.36
N GLY A 18 -1.35 7.85 -1.08
CA GLY A 18 -2.25 7.12 -1.97
C GLY A 18 -1.60 6.57 -3.24
N ALA A 19 -0.26 6.51 -3.30
CA ALA A 19 0.46 5.86 -4.41
C ALA A 19 0.48 4.33 -4.26
N LEU A 20 0.34 3.85 -3.02
CA LEU A 20 0.07 2.46 -2.68
C LEU A 20 -1.23 2.37 -1.88
N GLY A 21 -1.99 1.30 -2.11
CA GLY A 21 -3.20 0.94 -1.39
C GLY A 21 -3.24 -0.56 -1.09
N LEU A 22 -4.22 -0.97 -0.29
CA LEU A 22 -4.53 -2.37 -0.05
C LEU A 22 -5.99 -2.63 -0.43
N ASN A 23 -6.24 -3.78 -1.05
CA ASN A 23 -7.57 -4.34 -1.22
C ASN A 23 -8.06 -4.99 0.09
N LEU A 24 -9.34 -5.32 0.15
CA LEU A 24 -9.94 -5.97 1.33
C LEU A 24 -9.43 -7.40 1.54
N ASP A 25 -8.94 -8.05 0.49
CA ASP A 25 -8.23 -9.34 0.52
C ASP A 25 -6.74 -9.21 0.86
N LEU A 26 -6.29 -7.98 1.18
CA LEU A 26 -4.91 -7.64 1.52
C LEU A 26 -3.92 -7.73 0.36
N SER A 27 -4.40 -7.81 -0.89
CA SER A 27 -3.53 -7.58 -2.06
C SER A 27 -3.17 -6.09 -2.20
N ILE A 28 -1.98 -5.81 -2.72
CA ILE A 28 -1.44 -4.45 -2.86
C ILE A 28 -1.87 -3.86 -4.21
N ASP A 29 -2.47 -2.67 -4.17
CA ASP A 29 -2.71 -1.84 -5.35
C ASP A 29 -1.60 -0.80 -5.45
N ALA A 30 -0.89 -0.78 -6.58
CA ALA A 30 -0.08 0.37 -6.96
C ALA A 30 -0.92 1.26 -7.88
N PHE A 31 -0.80 2.56 -7.68
CA PHE A 31 -1.56 3.55 -8.44
C PHE A 31 -0.99 3.74 -9.85
N THR A 32 -1.86 3.84 -10.85
CA THR A 32 -1.46 4.01 -12.27
C THR A 32 -0.62 5.25 -12.55
N SER A 33 -0.86 6.37 -11.85
CA SER A 33 -0.10 7.61 -12.09
C SER A 33 1.14 7.77 -11.19
N PHE A 34 1.52 6.76 -10.42
CA PHE A 34 2.82 6.75 -9.76
C PHE A 34 3.93 6.63 -10.81
N THR A 35 4.84 7.60 -10.87
CA THR A 35 5.98 7.58 -11.80
C THR A 35 7.29 7.45 -11.03
N ALA A 36 8.07 6.42 -11.37
CA ALA A 36 9.36 6.16 -10.75
C ALA A 36 10.52 6.39 -11.71
N ARG A 37 11.51 7.19 -11.28
CA ARG A 37 12.73 7.46 -12.04
C ARG A 37 13.92 6.62 -11.58
N THR A 38 13.89 6.12 -10.35
CA THR A 38 14.93 5.28 -9.74
C THR A 38 14.55 3.80 -9.78
N ASP A 39 15.54 2.90 -9.73
CA ASP A 39 15.30 1.46 -9.64
C ASP A 39 14.46 1.09 -8.41
N ALA A 40 14.77 1.68 -7.26
CA ALA A 40 14.01 1.47 -6.03
C ALA A 40 12.53 1.90 -6.17
N GLY A 41 12.27 2.97 -6.93
CA GLY A 41 10.90 3.38 -7.24
C GLY A 41 10.22 2.41 -8.22
N ARG A 42 10.92 1.95 -9.26
CA ARG A 42 10.36 0.99 -10.23
C ARG A 42 10.01 -0.35 -9.59
N ALA A 43 10.75 -0.78 -8.57
CA ALA A 43 10.45 -1.98 -7.81
C ALA A 43 9.06 -1.95 -7.13
N ILE A 44 8.47 -0.76 -6.93
CA ILE A 44 7.11 -0.61 -6.38
C ILE A 44 6.04 -1.19 -7.32
N TYR A 45 6.24 -1.12 -8.65
CA TYR A 45 5.29 -1.72 -9.60
C TYR A 45 5.17 -3.24 -9.40
N ALA A 46 6.28 -3.90 -9.05
CA ALA A 46 6.30 -5.33 -8.78
C ALA A 46 5.58 -5.73 -7.48
N LEU A 47 5.14 -4.77 -6.66
CA LEU A 47 4.30 -5.05 -5.50
C LEU A 47 2.83 -5.21 -5.86
N HIS A 48 2.40 -4.68 -7.01
CA HIS A 48 1.00 -4.77 -7.42
C HIS A 48 0.54 -6.23 -7.51
N GLY A 49 -0.67 -6.50 -6.99
CA GLY A 49 -1.26 -7.84 -6.94
C GLY A 49 -0.63 -8.77 -5.90
N ARG A 50 0.48 -8.41 -5.26
CA ARG A 50 1.07 -9.22 -4.19
C ARG A 50 0.29 -9.05 -2.90
N PHE A 51 0.16 -10.12 -2.15
CA PHE A 51 -0.45 -10.08 -0.82
C PHE A 51 0.47 -9.49 0.23
N LEU A 52 -0.09 -8.65 1.09
CA LEU A 52 0.59 -8.16 2.29
C LEU A 52 1.00 -9.34 3.17
N ARG A 53 2.28 -9.38 3.53
CA ARG A 53 2.80 -10.33 4.51
C ARG A 53 3.13 -9.56 5.78
N ALA A 54 2.41 -9.88 6.87
CA ALA A 54 2.77 -9.38 8.18
C ALA A 54 4.15 -9.92 8.59
N ARG A 55 4.93 -9.07 9.26
CA ARG A 55 6.05 -9.53 10.06
C ARG A 55 5.49 -10.34 11.24
N PRO A 56 6.20 -11.38 11.72
CA PRO A 56 5.79 -12.08 12.94
C PRO A 56 5.42 -11.08 14.04
N GLU A 57 4.35 -11.40 14.77
CA GLU A 57 3.81 -10.57 15.87
C GLU A 57 3.20 -9.22 15.45
N THR A 58 3.05 -8.95 14.16
CA THR A 58 2.35 -7.76 13.66
C THR A 58 0.92 -8.10 13.29
N ALA A 59 -0.05 -7.43 13.91
CA ALA A 59 -1.45 -7.58 13.55
C ALA A 59 -1.73 -7.06 12.13
N MET A 60 -2.59 -7.76 11.40
CA MET A 60 -3.09 -7.29 10.11
C MET A 60 -4.01 -6.07 10.30
N PRO A 61 -4.05 -5.15 9.33
CA PRO A 61 -4.95 -4.01 9.39
C PRO A 61 -6.41 -4.47 9.38
N ALA A 62 -7.23 -3.91 10.26
CA ALA A 62 -8.66 -4.16 10.26
C ALA A 62 -9.32 -3.65 8.96
N SER A 63 -10.33 -4.38 8.48
CA SER A 63 -11.04 -4.06 7.23
C SER A 63 -11.63 -2.64 7.20
N ALA A 64 -12.05 -2.10 8.35
CA ALA A 64 -12.55 -0.73 8.46
C ALA A 64 -11.48 0.32 8.06
N HIS A 65 -10.22 0.11 8.45
CA HIS A 65 -9.13 1.00 8.07
C HIS A 65 -8.80 0.89 6.59
N LEU A 66 -8.89 -0.30 6.01
CA LEU A 66 -8.69 -0.52 4.57
C LEU A 66 -9.77 0.20 3.75
N GLN A 67 -11.04 0.08 4.15
CA GLN A 67 -12.15 0.76 3.49
C GLN A 67 -12.00 2.29 3.55
N TRP A 68 -11.62 2.82 4.72
CA TRP A 68 -11.36 4.24 4.87
C TRP A 68 -10.21 4.71 3.97
N HIS A 69 -9.07 4.00 3.97
CA HIS A 69 -7.92 4.37 3.15
C HIS A 69 -8.25 4.35 1.66
N ARG A 70 -8.95 3.32 1.18
CA ARG A 70 -9.39 3.22 -0.23
C ARG A 70 -10.33 4.36 -0.63
N ARG A 71 -11.22 4.80 0.26
CA ARG A 71 -12.18 5.86 -0.03
C ARG A 71 -11.55 7.25 -0.03
N TRP A 72 -10.64 7.50 0.90
CA TRP A 72 -10.22 8.87 1.23
C TRP A 72 -8.76 9.17 0.93
N VAL A 73 -7.90 8.15 0.85
CA VAL A 73 -6.44 8.33 0.68
C VAL A 73 -5.96 7.78 -0.65
N PHE A 74 -6.44 6.63 -1.11
CA PHE A 74 -6.05 6.07 -2.39
C PHE A 74 -6.62 6.91 -3.54
N LYS A 75 -5.76 7.49 -4.40
CA LYS A 75 -6.14 8.57 -5.33
C LYS A 75 -6.35 8.17 -6.78
N GLY A 76 -6.54 6.88 -7.09
CA GLY A 76 -7.15 6.57 -8.39
C GLY A 76 -7.21 5.09 -8.73
N LEU A 77 -6.99 4.77 -10.01
CA LEU A 77 -7.21 3.43 -10.53
C LEU A 77 -6.03 2.51 -10.18
N PRO A 78 -6.28 1.26 -9.74
CA PRO A 78 -5.25 0.24 -9.67
C PRO A 78 -4.58 0.05 -11.04
N LEU A 79 -3.31 -0.33 -11.05
CA LEU A 79 -2.67 -0.84 -12.27
C LEU A 79 -3.52 -1.98 -12.86
N ALA A 80 -3.54 -2.09 -14.19
CA ALA A 80 -4.20 -3.20 -14.83
C ALA A 80 -3.43 -4.50 -14.53
N THR A 81 -4.17 -5.57 -14.24
CA THR A 81 -3.66 -6.91 -13.95
C THR A 81 -3.06 -7.57 -15.19
#